data_AF-G5EJ77-F1
#
_entry.id   AF-G5EJ77-F1
#
_cell.length_a   1.000
_cell.length_b   1.000
_cell.length_c   1.000
_cell.angle_alpha   90.00
_cell.angle_beta   90.00
_cell.angle_gamma   90.00
#
_symmetry.space_group_name_H-M   'P 1'
#
loop_
_entity.id
_entity.type
_entity.pdbx_description
1 polymer ?
#
loop_
_entity_poly.entity_id
_entity_poly.type
_entity_poly.pdbx_seq_one_letter_code
_entity_poly.pdbx_strand_id
1 'polypeptide(L)'
;MHNFHCTISRRDFMKGLGLAGAGIGAATSVMPNFHDLDEVISAASAETSSLSGKSLNNFPWYVKERDFENPTIDIDWSILARHDGYNHQGAYWGPVPANGDDKRYPDPADQCLTLPEKRDLYLAWAKQQFPDWEPGINGHGPTRDEALWFASSTGGLGRYRIPGTQQMMSTMRLDGSTGGWGYYNLPPAAVWGGKYPRWEGTPEENTLMMRTVCQFFGYSSIGVMPITSNTKKLFFEKQIPFQFTPGDPGVFGGTGNVQFDVPLPKTPVPIVWEEVDKGYYNDQKIVIPNKANWVLTMTMPLPEDRFKRSLGWSCDASSMIAYPQVAFNGGRVQTFLKALGYQGLGGDMAMWGPGGAFGVMSGLSEQGRVANEISPKYGSATKGSNRLVCDLPMVPTKPIDAGIHKFCETCGICTTVCPSNAIQVGPPQWSNNRWDNTPGYLGYRLNWGRCVLCTNCETYCPFFNMTNGSLIHNVVRSTVAATPVFNSFFRQMEHTFGYGMKDDLNDWWNQSHKPW
;
A
#
# COMPACT_ATOMS: atom_id res chain seq x y z
N MET A 1 47.25 -9.78 -19.35
CA MET A 1 47.17 -8.44 -19.93
C MET A 1 46.50 -7.52 -18.93
N HIS A 2 47.19 -6.44 -18.56
CA HIS A 2 46.87 -5.56 -17.45
C HIS A 2 45.70 -4.60 -17.70
N ASN A 3 44.89 -4.42 -16.66
CA ASN A 3 44.30 -3.19 -16.13
C ASN A 3 43.40 -2.32 -17.03
N PHE A 4 42.09 -2.45 -16.81
CA PHE A 4 41.14 -1.31 -16.82
C PHE A 4 40.40 -1.26 -15.48
N HIS A 5 41.10 -0.84 -14.43
CA HIS A 5 40.45 -0.31 -13.24
C HIS A 5 40.38 1.22 -13.39
N CYS A 6 39.18 1.76 -13.56
CA CYS A 6 38.96 3.19 -13.44
C CYS A 6 39.12 3.58 -11.96
N THR A 7 40.32 4.02 -11.57
CA THR A 7 40.65 4.48 -10.22
C THR A 7 40.30 5.97 -10.06
N ILE A 8 39.05 6.35 -10.29
CA ILE A 8 38.56 7.62 -9.77
C ILE A 8 38.02 7.35 -8.37
N SER A 9 38.75 7.77 -7.35
CA SER A 9 38.24 7.69 -5.98
C SER A 9 36.99 8.57 -5.86
N ARG A 10 36.04 8.20 -4.98
CA ARG A 10 34.86 9.04 -4.66
C ARG A 10 35.27 10.49 -4.36
N ARG A 11 36.43 10.70 -3.76
CA ARG A 11 36.98 12.03 -3.47
C ARG A 11 37.37 12.79 -4.74
N ASP A 12 37.96 12.13 -5.72
CA ASP A 12 38.41 12.78 -6.96
C ASP A 12 37.24 13.04 -7.91
N PHE A 13 36.23 12.17 -7.93
CA PHE A 13 34.96 12.43 -8.61
C PHE A 13 34.25 13.67 -8.03
N MET A 14 34.21 13.79 -6.69
CA MET A 14 33.58 14.93 -6.01
C MET A 14 34.36 16.24 -6.18
N LYS A 15 35.69 16.16 -6.30
CA LYS A 15 36.54 17.32 -6.65
C LYS A 15 36.34 17.78 -8.09
N GLY A 16 36.14 16.86 -9.03
CA GLY A 16 35.80 17.17 -10.43
C GLY A 16 34.46 17.88 -10.59
N LEU A 17 33.54 17.72 -9.64
CA LEU A 17 32.24 18.39 -9.59
C LEU A 17 32.22 19.69 -8.77
N GLY A 18 33.34 20.13 -8.20
CA GLY A 18 33.44 21.40 -7.46
C GLY A 18 32.73 21.42 -6.09
N LEU A 19 32.35 20.28 -5.52
CA LEU A 19 31.53 20.17 -4.30
C LEU A 19 32.33 19.76 -3.05
N ALA A 20 33.41 20.46 -2.76
CA ALA A 20 34.14 20.30 -1.50
C ALA A 20 33.78 21.44 -0.52
N GLY A 21 32.67 21.29 0.21
CA GLY A 21 32.36 22.20 1.31
C GLY A 21 30.98 21.97 1.93
N ALA A 22 30.93 21.13 2.98
CA ALA A 22 30.01 21.13 4.14
C ALA A 22 29.72 19.69 4.59
N GLY A 23 30.17 19.36 5.81
CA GLY A 23 30.21 18.01 6.37
C GLY A 23 28.87 17.42 6.79
N ILE A 24 28.80 16.09 6.80
CA ILE A 24 27.74 15.28 7.40
C ILE A 24 28.44 14.26 8.30
N GLY A 25 28.14 14.29 9.59
CA GLY A 25 28.67 13.32 10.55
C GLY A 25 28.15 13.55 11.95
N ALA A 26 26.93 13.07 12.22
CA ALA A 26 26.43 12.55 13.51
C ALA A 26 24.90 12.58 13.53
N ALA A 27 24.26 11.42 13.34
CA ALA A 27 22.89 11.21 13.78
C ALA A 27 22.83 9.80 14.38
N THR A 28 23.23 9.71 15.65
CA THR A 28 22.93 8.57 16.52
C THR A 28 21.47 8.65 16.93
N SER A 29 20.77 7.54 16.79
CA SER A 29 19.38 7.31 17.18
C SER A 29 19.10 7.70 18.64
N VAL A 30 18.33 8.78 18.82
CA VAL A 30 17.56 9.04 20.04
C VAL A 30 16.11 9.04 19.58
N MET A 31 15.31 8.06 20.04
CA MET A 31 13.86 8.16 19.85
C MET A 31 13.38 9.36 20.68
N PRO A 32 12.65 10.33 20.11
CA PRO A 32 12.13 11.45 20.88
C PRO A 32 11.11 10.93 21.91
N ASN A 33 11.35 11.22 23.19
CA ASN A 33 10.35 11.06 24.24
C ASN A 33 9.45 12.31 24.20
N PHE A 34 8.20 12.13 23.80
CA PHE A 34 7.18 13.17 23.83
C PHE A 34 6.41 13.12 25.15
N HIS A 35 6.26 14.25 25.82
CA HIS A 35 5.56 14.35 27.10
C HIS A 35 4.09 14.75 26.92
N ASP A 36 3.75 15.42 25.83
CA ASP A 36 2.37 15.77 25.47
C ASP A 36 2.19 15.87 23.95
N LEU A 37 0.94 16.09 23.53
CA LEU A 37 0.60 16.26 22.12
C LEU A 37 1.22 17.54 21.53
N ASP A 38 1.49 18.56 22.34
CA ASP A 38 2.08 19.82 21.88
C ASP A 38 3.55 19.63 21.52
N GLU A 39 4.30 18.77 22.22
CA GLU A 39 5.65 18.35 21.87
C GLU A 39 5.66 17.46 20.61
N VAL A 40 4.67 16.58 20.46
CA VAL A 40 4.47 15.80 19.23
C VAL A 40 4.23 16.74 18.04
N ILE A 41 3.38 17.74 18.21
CA ILE A 41 3.03 18.76 17.20
C ILE A 41 4.24 19.67 16.91
N SER A 42 5.00 20.06 17.94
CA SER A 42 6.21 20.88 17.81
C SER A 42 7.33 20.16 17.08
N ALA A 43 7.54 18.86 17.36
CA ALA A 43 8.50 18.05 16.61
C ALA A 43 8.01 17.75 15.18
N ALA A 44 6.70 17.55 15.01
CA ALA A 44 6.10 17.36 13.70
C ALA A 44 6.27 18.58 12.80
N SER A 45 6.03 19.77 13.35
CA SER A 45 6.23 21.07 12.69
C SER A 45 7.71 21.39 12.47
N ALA A 46 8.62 20.90 13.33
CA ALA A 46 10.07 21.06 13.18
C ALA A 46 10.67 20.23 12.02
N GLU A 47 10.14 19.03 11.73
CA GLU A 47 10.63 18.18 10.64
C GLU A 47 9.87 18.29 9.31
N THR A 48 8.59 18.66 9.34
CA THR A 48 7.81 19.02 8.16
C THR A 48 6.91 20.16 8.52
N SER A 49 6.97 21.24 7.77
CA SER A 49 5.74 21.98 7.63
C SER A 49 5.48 22.23 6.16
N SER A 50 4.27 21.87 5.78
CA SER A 50 3.54 22.52 4.70
C SER A 50 3.40 24.04 4.92
N LEU A 51 3.88 24.56 6.07
CA LEU A 51 3.90 25.96 6.51
C LEU A 51 5.33 26.59 6.51
N SER A 52 6.36 25.87 6.01
CA SER A 52 7.78 26.27 5.94
C SER A 52 8.47 25.77 4.66
N GLY A 53 7.70 25.26 3.70
CA GLY A 53 8.19 24.87 2.37
C GLY A 53 8.69 23.43 2.23
N LYS A 54 8.28 22.49 3.11
CA LYS A 54 8.53 21.05 2.94
C LYS A 54 7.22 20.24 2.99
N SER A 55 7.07 19.27 2.10
CA SER A 55 5.84 18.46 1.97
C SER A 55 5.54 17.62 3.23
N LEU A 56 4.27 17.31 3.50
CA LEU A 56 3.78 16.53 4.66
C LEU A 56 4.53 15.20 4.87
N ASN A 57 4.94 14.57 3.78
CA ASN A 57 5.61 13.26 3.79
C ASN A 57 7.15 13.36 3.71
N ASN A 58 7.73 14.57 3.75
CA ASN A 58 9.14 14.82 3.49
C ASN A 58 9.59 14.30 2.10
N PHE A 59 8.79 14.58 1.07
CA PHE A 59 9.17 14.30 -0.31
C PHE A 59 10.41 15.10 -0.74
N PRO A 60 11.24 14.54 -1.64
CA PRO A 60 12.38 15.25 -2.21
C PRO A 60 12.01 16.55 -2.93
N TRP A 61 12.98 17.46 -3.05
CA TRP A 61 12.80 18.81 -3.61
C TRP A 61 12.27 18.87 -5.05
N TYR A 62 12.42 17.80 -5.84
CA TYR A 62 11.98 17.74 -7.22
C TYR A 62 10.51 17.34 -7.39
N VAL A 63 9.86 16.90 -6.31
CA VAL A 63 8.44 16.54 -6.32
C VAL A 63 7.61 17.82 -6.29
N LYS A 64 6.74 17.98 -7.30
CA LYS A 64 5.88 19.15 -7.43
C LYS A 64 4.46 18.79 -7.01
N GLU A 65 3.76 19.73 -6.41
CA GLU A 65 2.32 19.62 -6.19
C GLU A 65 1.56 20.02 -7.45
N ARG A 66 0.39 19.40 -7.65
CA ARG A 66 -0.56 19.72 -8.71
C ARG A 66 -1.87 20.20 -8.11
N ASP A 67 -2.77 20.70 -8.95
CA ASP A 67 -4.10 21.09 -8.48
C ASP A 67 -4.90 19.88 -8.02
N PHE A 68 -5.83 20.11 -7.09
CA PHE A 68 -6.78 19.08 -6.68
C PHE A 68 -7.51 18.51 -7.89
N GLU A 69 -7.75 17.20 -7.88
CA GLU A 69 -8.46 16.49 -8.96
C GLU A 69 -7.75 16.52 -10.32
N ASN A 70 -6.49 16.94 -10.36
CA ASN A 70 -5.62 16.98 -11.53
C ASN A 70 -4.29 16.24 -11.26
N PRO A 71 -4.30 14.90 -11.12
CA PRO A 71 -3.06 14.12 -11.01
C PRO A 71 -2.28 14.08 -12.34
N THR A 72 -1.18 13.32 -12.41
CA THR A 72 -0.40 13.17 -13.65
C THR A 72 -1.04 12.30 -14.71
N ILE A 73 -2.08 11.53 -14.35
CA ILE A 73 -2.95 10.84 -15.31
C ILE A 73 -4.10 11.77 -15.72
N ASP A 74 -4.42 11.81 -17.00
CA ASP A 74 -5.60 12.57 -17.46
C ASP A 74 -6.87 11.85 -17.02
N ILE A 75 -7.82 12.58 -16.44
CA ILE A 75 -9.10 12.04 -15.98
C ILE A 75 -10.24 12.79 -16.68
N ASP A 76 -11.14 12.05 -17.29
CA ASP A 76 -12.43 12.57 -17.74
C ASP A 76 -13.48 12.30 -16.66
N TRP A 77 -13.65 13.30 -15.79
CA TRP A 77 -14.63 13.23 -14.71
C TRP A 77 -16.08 13.10 -15.20
N SER A 78 -16.38 13.44 -16.46
CA SER A 78 -17.74 13.30 -17.01
C SER A 78 -18.10 11.85 -17.36
N ILE A 79 -17.09 11.02 -17.65
CA ILE A 79 -17.23 9.60 -17.99
C ILE A 79 -17.00 8.72 -16.76
N LEU A 80 -16.11 9.14 -15.85
CA LEU A 80 -15.80 8.35 -14.66
C LEU A 80 -17.04 8.15 -13.79
N ALA A 81 -17.37 6.88 -13.52
CA ALA A 81 -18.51 6.48 -12.71
C ALA A 81 -18.05 5.63 -11.52
N ARG A 82 -18.91 5.56 -10.50
CA ARG A 82 -18.71 4.62 -9.40
C ARG A 82 -18.91 3.20 -9.92
N HIS A 83 -18.10 2.26 -9.46
CA HIS A 83 -18.16 0.87 -9.87
C HIS A 83 -18.67 -0.04 -8.76
N ASP A 84 -19.34 -1.13 -9.11
CA ASP A 84 -19.73 -2.14 -8.14
C ASP A 84 -18.49 -2.75 -7.49
N GLY A 85 -18.31 -2.46 -6.21
CA GLY A 85 -17.18 -2.89 -5.41
C GLY A 85 -17.20 -4.36 -5.06
N TYR A 86 -18.11 -5.18 -5.60
CA TYR A 86 -18.13 -6.64 -5.48
C TYR A 86 -17.77 -7.30 -6.81
N ASN A 87 -18.41 -6.86 -7.89
CA ASN A 87 -18.14 -7.35 -9.25
C ASN A 87 -16.83 -6.80 -9.86
N HIS A 88 -16.16 -5.81 -9.23
CA HIS A 88 -14.95 -5.16 -9.73
C HIS A 88 -13.77 -5.18 -8.72
N GLN A 89 -13.75 -6.09 -7.73
CA GLN A 89 -12.66 -6.17 -6.72
C GLN A 89 -11.29 -6.59 -7.28
N GLY A 90 -11.11 -6.61 -8.60
CA GLY A 90 -9.96 -7.19 -9.27
C GLY A 90 -9.95 -8.71 -9.11
N ALA A 91 -9.18 -9.39 -9.96
CA ALA A 91 -9.15 -10.86 -10.07
C ALA A 91 -8.59 -11.60 -8.83
N TYR A 92 -8.55 -10.95 -7.68
CA TYR A 92 -7.63 -11.26 -6.60
C TYR A 92 -8.00 -12.51 -5.80
N TRP A 93 -9.27 -12.79 -5.49
CA TRP A 93 -9.57 -13.86 -4.53
C TRP A 93 -10.96 -14.45 -4.66
N GLY A 94 -11.03 -15.75 -4.92
CA GLY A 94 -12.22 -16.58 -4.72
C GLY A 94 -11.90 -18.04 -4.93
N PRO A 95 -12.43 -19.00 -4.15
CA PRO A 95 -12.43 -20.39 -4.61
C PRO A 95 -13.16 -20.48 -5.95
N VAL A 96 -12.76 -21.44 -6.80
CA VAL A 96 -13.64 -21.86 -7.89
C VAL A 96 -14.96 -22.26 -7.24
N PRO A 97 -16.10 -21.69 -7.67
CA PRO A 97 -17.40 -22.06 -7.13
C PRO A 97 -17.57 -23.56 -7.14
N ALA A 98 -17.88 -24.17 -5.99
CA ALA A 98 -18.09 -25.62 -5.92
C ALA A 98 -19.14 -26.12 -6.93
N ASN A 99 -20.07 -25.25 -7.33
CA ASN A 99 -21.19 -25.57 -8.21
C ASN A 99 -21.27 -24.69 -9.49
N GLY A 100 -20.24 -23.91 -9.85
CA GLY A 100 -20.25 -23.06 -11.05
C GLY A 100 -21.21 -21.85 -11.06
N ASP A 101 -22.16 -21.77 -10.14
CA ASP A 101 -23.23 -20.74 -10.12
C ASP A 101 -22.91 -19.47 -9.31
N ASP A 102 -21.74 -19.42 -8.69
CA ASP A 102 -21.36 -18.31 -7.84
C ASP A 102 -20.79 -17.15 -8.67
N LYS A 103 -21.69 -16.22 -8.95
CA LYS A 103 -21.46 -14.99 -9.73
C LYS A 103 -20.53 -13.98 -9.06
N ARG A 104 -19.88 -14.34 -7.93
CA ARG A 104 -18.84 -13.53 -7.26
C ARG A 104 -17.64 -13.21 -8.14
N TYR A 105 -17.38 -14.05 -9.15
CA TYR A 105 -16.21 -13.92 -10.02
C TYR A 105 -16.65 -14.02 -11.48
N PRO A 106 -16.34 -13.02 -12.32
CA PRO A 106 -16.46 -13.18 -13.75
C PRO A 106 -15.35 -14.15 -14.19
N ASP A 107 -15.75 -15.38 -14.50
CA ASP A 107 -14.92 -16.49 -14.96
C ASP A 107 -13.84 -17.01 -13.96
N PRO A 108 -13.95 -18.26 -13.48
CA PRO A 108 -12.87 -18.94 -12.76
C PRO A 108 -11.51 -18.89 -13.48
N ALA A 109 -11.47 -18.82 -14.82
CA ALA A 109 -10.24 -18.67 -15.60
C ALA A 109 -9.56 -17.29 -15.44
N ASP A 110 -10.31 -16.26 -15.04
CA ASP A 110 -9.77 -14.94 -14.75
C ASP A 110 -9.25 -14.86 -13.30
N GLN A 111 -9.58 -15.79 -12.38
CA GLN A 111 -9.07 -15.76 -11.01
C GLN A 111 -7.55 -16.00 -10.96
N CYS A 112 -6.77 -15.07 -10.38
CA CYS A 112 -5.31 -15.15 -10.42
C CYS A 112 -4.70 -16.25 -9.53
N LEU A 113 -5.44 -16.74 -8.52
CA LEU A 113 -4.90 -17.59 -7.45
C LEU A 113 -5.45 -19.01 -7.38
N THR A 114 -6.37 -19.38 -8.26
CA THR A 114 -7.00 -20.70 -8.23
C THR A 114 -6.55 -21.62 -9.36
N LEU A 115 -5.75 -21.12 -10.31
CA LEU A 115 -5.37 -21.85 -11.50
C LEU A 115 -3.94 -22.40 -11.38
N PRO A 116 -3.76 -23.74 -11.32
CA PRO A 116 -2.43 -24.36 -11.20
C PRO A 116 -1.47 -23.96 -12.33
N GLU A 117 -1.98 -23.75 -13.55
CA GLU A 117 -1.20 -23.30 -14.71
C GLU A 117 -0.48 -21.96 -14.49
N LYS A 118 -1.08 -21.04 -13.72
CA LYS A 118 -0.47 -19.73 -13.37
C LYS A 118 0.70 -19.92 -12.43
N ARG A 119 0.57 -20.83 -11.45
CA ARG A 119 1.66 -21.23 -10.57
C ARG A 119 2.79 -21.84 -11.40
N ASP A 120 2.48 -22.83 -12.24
CA ASP A 120 3.49 -23.57 -13.00
C ASP A 120 4.23 -22.64 -13.99
N LEU A 121 3.53 -21.68 -14.60
CA LEU A 121 4.13 -20.60 -15.41
C LEU A 121 5.15 -19.77 -14.62
N TYR A 122 4.79 -19.36 -13.40
CA TYR A 122 5.70 -18.61 -12.53
C TYR A 122 6.90 -19.46 -12.11
N LEU A 123 6.68 -20.72 -11.73
CA LEU A 123 7.75 -21.63 -11.31
C LEU A 123 8.75 -21.89 -12.44
N ALA A 124 8.27 -22.05 -13.68
CA ALA A 124 9.12 -22.19 -14.86
C ALA A 124 9.99 -20.93 -15.08
N TRP A 125 9.39 -19.74 -14.97
CA TRP A 125 10.14 -18.48 -15.03
C TRP A 125 11.18 -18.39 -13.91
N ALA A 126 10.80 -18.70 -12.67
CA ALA A 126 11.69 -18.61 -11.51
C ALA A 126 12.90 -19.55 -11.65
N LYS A 127 12.70 -20.79 -12.09
CA LYS A 127 13.78 -21.73 -12.38
C LYS A 127 14.68 -21.30 -13.54
N GLN A 128 14.12 -20.62 -14.55
CA GLN A 128 14.93 -20.05 -15.63
C GLN A 128 15.85 -18.92 -15.14
N GLN A 129 15.36 -18.06 -14.25
CA GLN A 129 16.13 -16.94 -13.71
C GLN A 129 17.09 -17.38 -12.59
N PHE A 130 16.67 -18.33 -11.76
CA PHE A 130 17.39 -18.83 -10.59
C PHE A 130 17.44 -20.36 -10.63
N PRO A 131 18.37 -20.97 -11.40
CA PRO A 131 18.44 -22.42 -11.60
C PRO A 131 18.55 -23.22 -10.29
N ASP A 132 19.29 -22.67 -9.32
CA ASP A 132 19.56 -23.29 -8.01
C ASP A 132 18.44 -23.06 -6.99
N TRP A 133 17.43 -22.24 -7.29
CA TRP A 133 16.33 -21.97 -6.37
C TRP A 133 15.32 -23.11 -6.39
N GLU A 134 15.00 -23.69 -5.23
CA GLU A 134 13.98 -24.73 -5.11
C GLU A 134 12.63 -24.14 -4.69
N PRO A 135 11.52 -24.47 -5.36
CA PRO A 135 10.24 -23.81 -5.15
C PRO A 135 9.51 -24.19 -3.85
N GLY A 136 9.89 -25.30 -3.21
CA GLY A 136 9.15 -25.83 -2.08
C GLY A 136 7.76 -26.35 -2.45
N ILE A 137 6.96 -26.67 -1.43
CA ILE A 137 5.65 -27.31 -1.61
C ILE A 137 4.59 -26.36 -2.15
N ASN A 138 4.62 -25.08 -1.76
CA ASN A 138 3.65 -24.09 -2.20
C ASN A 138 4.24 -23.12 -3.24
N GLY A 139 5.51 -23.21 -3.62
CA GLY A 139 6.10 -22.35 -4.65
C GLY A 139 6.70 -21.04 -4.12
N HIS A 140 6.99 -20.93 -2.83
CA HIS A 140 7.60 -19.75 -2.21
C HIS A 140 9.08 -19.90 -1.86
N GLY A 141 9.65 -21.09 -2.10
CA GLY A 141 11.08 -21.34 -1.92
C GLY A 141 11.38 -22.53 -1.02
N PRO A 142 12.64 -22.67 -0.57
CA PRO A 142 13.03 -23.67 0.42
C PRO A 142 12.19 -23.58 1.72
N THR A 143 12.26 -24.61 2.56
CA THR A 143 11.46 -24.75 3.79
C THR A 143 11.45 -23.50 4.68
N ARG A 144 12.56 -22.76 4.78
CA ARG A 144 12.64 -21.52 5.57
C ARG A 144 11.82 -20.38 4.98
N ASP A 145 11.79 -20.24 3.66
CA ASP A 145 11.01 -19.22 2.96
C ASP A 145 9.51 -19.54 2.99
N GLU A 146 9.14 -20.81 2.82
CA GLU A 146 7.76 -21.29 3.02
C GLU A 146 7.28 -21.02 4.46
N ALA A 147 8.10 -21.35 5.46
CA ALA A 147 7.79 -21.09 6.85
C ALA A 147 7.63 -19.59 7.14
N LEU A 148 8.50 -18.75 6.55
CA LEU A 148 8.41 -17.30 6.67
C LEU A 148 7.14 -16.77 5.99
N TRP A 149 6.85 -17.16 4.76
CA TRP A 149 5.64 -16.76 4.04
C TRP A 149 4.37 -17.16 4.81
N PHE A 150 4.33 -18.38 5.34
CA PHE A 150 3.22 -18.86 6.16
C PHE A 150 3.08 -18.04 7.46
N ALA A 151 4.19 -17.75 8.15
CA ALA A 151 4.18 -16.90 9.34
C ALA A 151 3.77 -15.44 9.03
N SER A 152 4.19 -14.89 7.89
CA SER A 152 3.83 -13.54 7.44
C SER A 152 2.36 -13.41 7.08
N SER A 153 1.74 -14.45 6.52
CA SER A 153 0.34 -14.46 6.12
C SER A 153 -0.64 -14.86 7.25
N THR A 154 -0.28 -15.87 8.04
CA THR A 154 -1.18 -16.51 9.04
C THR A 154 -0.75 -16.32 10.50
N GLY A 155 0.47 -15.85 10.76
CA GLY A 155 0.96 -15.59 12.12
C GLY A 155 0.29 -14.38 12.79
N GLY A 156 -0.43 -13.55 12.04
CA GLY A 156 -1.26 -12.47 12.58
C GLY A 156 -2.62 -12.99 13.09
N LEU A 157 -2.97 -12.65 14.33
CA LEU A 157 -4.30 -12.82 14.96
C LEU A 157 -4.89 -14.24 14.89
N GLY A 158 -4.28 -15.24 15.53
CA GLY A 158 -4.97 -16.52 15.80
C GLY A 158 -5.49 -17.25 14.56
N ARG A 159 -4.90 -16.99 13.38
CA ARG A 159 -5.31 -17.54 12.07
C ARG A 159 -4.69 -18.92 11.76
N TYR A 160 -4.33 -19.68 12.79
CA TYR A 160 -3.91 -21.07 12.62
C TYR A 160 -5.13 -22.00 12.65
N ARG A 161 -5.43 -22.62 11.51
CA ARG A 161 -6.25 -23.84 11.45
C ARG A 161 -5.34 -25.02 11.15
N ILE A 162 -4.86 -25.70 12.19
CA ILE A 162 -4.30 -27.05 12.03
C ILE A 162 -5.51 -28.01 11.97
N PRO A 163 -5.70 -28.79 10.90
CA PRO A 163 -6.76 -29.79 10.85
C PRO A 163 -6.62 -30.75 12.04
N GLY A 164 -7.64 -30.79 12.91
CA GLY A 164 -7.69 -31.73 14.04
C GLY A 164 -7.13 -31.23 15.38
N THR A 165 -6.68 -29.97 15.51
CA THR A 165 -6.33 -29.40 16.82
C THR A 165 -7.12 -28.12 17.13
N GLN A 166 -7.39 -27.86 18.41
CA GLN A 166 -7.85 -26.53 18.85
C GLN A 166 -6.81 -25.46 18.47
N GLN A 167 -7.29 -24.28 18.11
CA GLN A 167 -6.47 -23.10 17.79
C GLN A 167 -5.48 -22.85 18.93
N MET A 168 -4.18 -22.94 18.66
CA MET A 168 -3.16 -22.48 19.60
C MET A 168 -2.50 -21.22 19.08
N MET A 169 -2.39 -20.26 20.01
CA MET A 169 -1.72 -18.96 19.91
C MET A 169 -2.51 -17.84 19.24
N SER A 170 -3.68 -17.59 19.80
CA SER A 170 -4.12 -16.22 20.07
C SER A 170 -3.65 -15.84 21.48
N THR A 171 -3.29 -14.58 21.71
CA THR A 171 -3.26 -14.04 23.08
C THR A 171 -4.67 -13.96 23.67
N MET A 172 -5.73 -14.18 22.88
CA MET A 172 -7.08 -14.45 23.40
C MET A 172 -7.11 -15.84 24.04
N ARG A 173 -7.51 -15.91 25.31
CA ARG A 173 -7.87 -17.15 25.98
C ARG A 173 -9.07 -17.76 25.26
N LEU A 174 -9.21 -19.08 25.39
CA LEU A 174 -10.28 -19.89 24.78
C LEU A 174 -11.70 -19.44 25.17
N ASP A 175 -11.86 -18.64 26.22
CA ASP A 175 -13.13 -18.08 26.70
C ASP A 175 -13.47 -16.71 26.08
N GLY A 176 -12.69 -16.24 25.10
CA GLY A 176 -12.89 -14.94 24.47
C GLY A 176 -12.36 -13.76 25.29
N SER A 177 -11.72 -14.00 26.45
CA SER A 177 -10.97 -12.96 27.14
C SER A 177 -9.59 -12.75 26.48
N THR A 178 -9.20 -11.51 26.23
CA THR A 178 -7.95 -11.10 25.56
C THR A 178 -6.70 -11.35 26.43
N GLY A 179 -6.40 -12.59 26.83
CA GLY A 179 -5.37 -12.93 27.84
C GLY A 179 -3.90 -12.74 27.45
N GLY A 180 -3.57 -11.70 26.69
CA GLY A 180 -2.22 -11.16 26.68
C GLY A 180 -2.05 -10.15 27.80
N TRP A 181 -0.83 -9.63 27.96
CA TRP A 181 -0.51 -8.44 28.77
C TRP A 181 -1.19 -7.14 28.28
N GLY A 182 -2.41 -7.23 27.72
CA GLY A 182 -3.27 -6.09 27.53
C GLY A 182 -3.66 -5.58 28.91
N TYR A 183 -3.47 -4.28 29.15
CA TYR A 183 -3.96 -3.65 30.35
C TYR A 183 -5.49 -3.74 30.38
N TYR A 184 -6.01 -4.83 30.95
CA TYR A 184 -7.44 -5.07 31.18
C TYR A 184 -8.12 -3.99 32.04
N ASN A 185 -7.31 -3.14 32.68
CA ASN A 185 -7.75 -2.05 33.54
C ASN A 185 -7.48 -0.66 32.96
N LEU A 186 -7.09 -0.51 31.67
CA LEU A 186 -7.22 0.79 31.02
C LEU A 186 -8.72 0.98 30.77
N PRO A 187 -9.41 1.90 31.46
CA PRO A 187 -10.87 1.95 31.42
C PRO A 187 -11.34 2.26 29.99
N PRO A 188 -11.86 1.26 29.24
CA PRO A 188 -12.39 1.50 27.91
C PRO A 188 -13.61 2.43 28.01
N ALA A 189 -14.23 2.53 29.18
CA ALA A 189 -15.38 3.41 29.41
C ALA A 189 -15.01 4.88 29.68
N ALA A 190 -13.77 5.22 30.07
CA ALA A 190 -13.45 6.60 30.46
C ALA A 190 -13.26 7.52 29.24
N VAL A 191 -12.59 7.03 28.20
CA VAL A 191 -12.41 7.75 26.93
C VAL A 191 -13.70 7.74 26.09
N TRP A 192 -14.55 6.73 26.27
CA TRP A 192 -15.69 6.44 25.39
C TRP A 192 -17.06 6.84 25.96
N GLY A 193 -17.11 7.38 27.17
CA GLY A 193 -18.34 7.76 27.88
C GLY A 193 -18.66 9.26 27.88
N GLY A 194 -18.06 10.05 26.98
CA GLY A 194 -18.30 11.51 26.91
C GLY A 194 -17.75 12.31 28.11
N LYS A 195 -16.87 11.71 28.92
CA LYS A 195 -16.25 12.38 30.08
C LYS A 195 -15.10 13.32 29.70
N TYR A 196 -14.50 13.12 28.53
CA TYR A 196 -13.50 14.02 27.98
C TYR A 196 -14.13 14.89 26.90
N PRO A 197 -13.82 16.19 26.87
CA PRO A 197 -14.27 17.05 25.79
C PRO A 197 -13.72 16.53 24.45
N ARG A 198 -14.50 16.71 23.39
CA ARG A 198 -14.04 16.48 22.01
C ARG A 198 -12.80 17.35 21.76
N TRP A 199 -11.81 16.80 21.07
CA TRP A 199 -10.63 17.56 20.67
C TRP A 199 -11.02 18.67 19.68
N GLU A 200 -10.54 19.88 19.94
CA GLU A 200 -10.66 21.03 19.05
C GLU A 200 -9.25 21.51 18.69
N GLY A 201 -8.94 21.51 17.39
CA GLY A 201 -7.67 21.96 16.84
C GLY A 201 -7.88 22.47 15.42
N THR A 202 -6.96 23.29 14.94
CA THR A 202 -6.97 23.79 13.55
C THR A 202 -6.79 22.63 12.56
N PRO A 203 -7.28 22.75 11.31
CA PRO A 203 -7.04 21.74 10.28
C PRO A 203 -5.56 21.41 10.08
N GLU A 204 -4.67 22.39 10.22
CA GLU A 204 -3.23 22.26 10.11
C GLU A 204 -2.66 21.38 11.23
N GLU A 205 -3.02 21.68 12.49
CA GLU A 205 -2.63 20.89 13.67
C GLU A 205 -3.14 19.46 13.56
N ASN A 206 -4.40 19.28 13.12
CA ASN A 206 -5.01 17.97 12.98
C ASN A 206 -4.29 17.12 11.92
N THR A 207 -3.94 17.70 10.76
CA THR A 207 -3.18 16.98 9.73
C THR A 207 -1.79 16.56 10.23
N LEU A 208 -1.08 17.44 10.95
CA LEU A 208 0.23 17.13 11.52
C LEU A 208 0.14 16.07 12.62
N MET A 209 -0.86 16.16 13.49
CA MET A 209 -1.14 15.15 14.51
C MET A 209 -1.39 13.79 13.86
N MET A 210 -2.28 13.73 12.87
CA MET A 210 -2.60 12.46 12.19
C MET A 210 -1.39 11.88 11.47
N ARG A 211 -0.53 12.70 10.86
CA ARG A 211 0.74 12.24 10.27
C ARG A 211 1.59 11.53 11.33
N THR A 212 1.81 12.17 12.46
CA THR A 212 2.67 11.63 13.51
C THR A 212 2.09 10.38 14.16
N VAL A 213 0.77 10.36 14.42
CA VAL A 213 0.08 9.19 14.97
C VAL A 213 0.13 8.00 14.01
N CYS A 214 -0.08 8.23 12.71
CA CYS A 214 0.03 7.15 11.73
C CYS A 214 1.46 6.62 11.62
N GLN A 215 2.47 7.49 11.65
CA GLN A 215 3.88 7.09 11.70
C GLN A 215 4.20 6.29 12.96
N PHE A 216 3.69 6.71 14.12
CA PHE A 216 3.83 5.98 15.38
C PHE A 216 3.25 4.56 15.28
N PHE A 217 2.16 4.36 14.55
CA PHE A 217 1.59 3.03 14.31
C PHE A 217 2.34 2.21 13.25
N GLY A 218 3.29 2.79 12.50
CA GLY A 218 4.11 2.09 11.50
C GLY A 218 3.74 2.39 10.04
N TYR A 219 2.89 3.38 9.78
CA TYR A 219 2.66 3.86 8.41
C TYR A 219 3.85 4.70 7.90
N SER A 220 4.20 4.54 6.63
CA SER A 220 5.32 5.25 6.01
C SER A 220 4.97 6.66 5.53
N SER A 221 3.74 6.87 5.09
CA SER A 221 3.25 8.16 4.57
C SER A 221 1.74 8.26 4.73
N ILE A 222 1.25 9.50 4.82
CA ILE A 222 -0.18 9.80 4.85
C ILE A 222 -0.56 10.84 3.79
N GLY A 223 -1.80 10.79 3.34
CA GLY A 223 -2.41 11.82 2.50
C GLY A 223 -3.84 12.08 2.94
N VAL A 224 -4.34 13.29 2.72
CA VAL A 224 -5.69 13.72 3.07
C VAL A 224 -6.40 14.16 1.81
N MET A 225 -7.38 13.38 1.36
CA MET A 225 -8.19 13.70 0.18
C MET A 225 -9.56 14.24 0.60
N PRO A 226 -10.01 15.39 0.09
CA PRO A 226 -11.36 15.89 0.34
C PRO A 226 -12.40 15.07 -0.44
N ILE A 227 -13.59 14.91 0.14
CA ILE A 227 -14.74 14.27 -0.52
C ILE A 227 -15.57 15.32 -1.25
N THR A 228 -15.45 15.36 -2.57
CA THR A 228 -16.14 16.26 -3.49
C THR A 228 -17.11 15.48 -4.38
N SER A 229 -17.85 16.17 -5.27
CA SER A 229 -18.67 15.50 -6.28
C SER A 229 -17.84 14.61 -7.23
N ASN A 230 -16.58 14.98 -7.50
CA ASN A 230 -15.68 14.22 -8.34
C ASN A 230 -15.01 13.08 -7.57
N THR A 231 -14.42 13.33 -6.40
CA THR A 231 -13.73 12.27 -5.65
C THR A 231 -14.69 11.21 -5.12
N LYS A 232 -15.99 11.51 -4.94
CA LYS A 232 -17.05 10.51 -4.71
C LYS A 232 -17.12 9.44 -5.82
N LYS A 233 -16.68 9.73 -7.05
CA LYS A 233 -16.67 8.76 -8.16
C LYS A 233 -15.60 7.67 -8.00
N LEU A 234 -14.61 7.89 -7.13
CA LEU A 234 -13.59 6.89 -6.78
C LEU A 234 -14.14 5.83 -5.81
N PHE A 235 -15.22 6.14 -5.11
CA PHE A 235 -15.86 5.20 -4.21
C PHE A 235 -16.62 4.13 -4.99
N PHE A 236 -16.63 2.92 -4.48
CA PHE A 236 -17.51 1.88 -4.98
C PHE A 236 -18.97 2.31 -4.89
N GLU A 237 -19.78 1.87 -5.85
CA GLU A 237 -21.23 2.08 -5.87
C GLU A 237 -21.91 1.24 -4.78
N LYS A 238 -21.53 -0.04 -4.71
CA LYS A 238 -22.03 -1.03 -3.76
C LYS A 238 -20.86 -1.78 -3.14
N GLN A 239 -21.06 -2.25 -1.90
CA GLN A 239 -20.04 -2.98 -1.15
C GLN A 239 -20.71 -3.88 -0.11
N ILE A 240 -20.03 -4.96 0.29
CA ILE A 240 -20.39 -5.69 1.51
C ILE A 240 -19.62 -5.04 2.67
N PRO A 241 -20.29 -4.53 3.71
CA PRO A 241 -19.63 -3.96 4.88
C PRO A 241 -18.67 -5.01 5.45
N PHE A 242 -17.38 -4.70 5.42
CA PHE A 242 -16.29 -5.50 5.98
C PHE A 242 -16.15 -6.88 5.32
N GLN A 243 -15.13 -7.08 4.48
CA GLN A 243 -14.72 -8.37 3.90
C GLN A 243 -14.26 -9.40 4.99
N PHE A 244 -15.12 -9.70 5.96
CA PHE A 244 -15.02 -10.69 7.03
C PHE A 244 -16.41 -11.27 7.34
N THR A 245 -17.23 -11.50 6.31
CA THR A 245 -18.52 -12.18 6.44
C THR A 245 -18.33 -13.61 6.97
N PRO A 246 -19.20 -14.12 7.86
CA PRO A 246 -19.19 -15.54 8.23
C PRO A 246 -19.38 -16.42 6.98
N GLY A 247 -18.37 -17.24 6.65
CA GLY A 247 -18.38 -18.09 5.46
C GLY A 247 -17.81 -17.43 4.18
N ASP A 248 -17.33 -16.20 4.28
CA ASP A 248 -16.55 -15.57 3.22
C ASP A 248 -15.06 -15.88 3.45
N PRO A 249 -14.37 -16.56 2.53
CA PRO A 249 -12.92 -16.76 2.61
C PRO A 249 -12.16 -15.47 2.23
N GLY A 250 -12.69 -14.30 2.62
CA GLY A 250 -12.08 -13.00 2.32
C GLY A 250 -10.62 -13.04 2.73
N VAL A 251 -9.75 -12.72 1.76
CA VAL A 251 -8.26 -12.53 1.68
C VAL A 251 -7.35 -13.35 2.63
N PHE A 252 -7.79 -13.71 3.84
CA PHE A 252 -7.06 -14.44 4.87
C PHE A 252 -7.92 -15.36 5.76
N GLY A 253 -9.08 -15.85 5.30
CA GLY A 253 -9.67 -17.12 5.78
C GLY A 253 -10.13 -17.18 7.25
N GLY A 254 -10.81 -16.16 7.76
CA GLY A 254 -11.36 -16.16 9.12
C GLY A 254 -12.82 -16.61 9.20
N THR A 255 -13.10 -17.91 9.07
CA THR A 255 -14.45 -18.41 9.39
C THR A 255 -14.64 -18.49 10.92
N GLY A 256 -15.47 -17.63 11.49
CA GLY A 256 -16.25 -18.00 12.69
C GLY A 256 -16.21 -17.13 13.94
N ASN A 257 -15.42 -16.05 14.02
CA ASN A 257 -15.12 -15.45 15.34
C ASN A 257 -15.49 -13.96 15.53
N VAL A 258 -16.29 -13.35 14.66
CA VAL A 258 -16.75 -11.95 14.86
C VAL A 258 -18.28 -11.94 14.95
N GLN A 259 -18.79 -11.63 16.15
CA GLN A 259 -20.20 -11.31 16.36
C GLN A 259 -20.40 -9.84 16.00
N PHE A 260 -21.31 -9.58 15.06
CA PHE A 260 -21.68 -8.22 14.65
C PHE A 260 -22.95 -7.81 15.39
N ASP A 261 -22.98 -6.55 15.85
CA ASP A 261 -24.14 -5.98 16.57
C ASP A 261 -25.35 -5.73 15.65
N VAL A 262 -25.15 -5.77 14.33
CA VAL A 262 -26.19 -5.61 13.31
C VAL A 262 -26.10 -6.72 12.26
N PRO A 263 -27.23 -7.12 11.63
CA PRO A 263 -27.20 -8.09 10.55
C PRO A 263 -26.30 -7.63 9.39
N LEU A 264 -25.38 -8.50 8.97
CA LEU A 264 -24.58 -8.26 7.77
C LEU A 264 -25.44 -8.49 6.51
N PRO A 265 -25.33 -7.62 5.49
CA PRO A 265 -25.96 -7.90 4.21
C PRO A 265 -25.30 -9.12 3.55
N LYS A 266 -26.13 -10.00 2.99
CA LYS A 266 -25.67 -11.21 2.26
C LYS A 266 -25.18 -10.91 0.84
N THR A 267 -25.50 -9.73 0.33
CA THR A 267 -25.16 -9.25 -1.01
C THR A 267 -24.66 -7.81 -0.93
N PRO A 268 -23.92 -7.31 -1.93
CA PRO A 268 -23.44 -5.93 -1.94
C PRO A 268 -24.59 -4.93 -1.82
N VAL A 269 -24.45 -3.98 -0.90
CA VAL A 269 -25.42 -2.91 -0.66
C VAL A 269 -24.84 -1.55 -1.10
N PRO A 270 -25.67 -0.61 -1.56
CA PRO A 270 -25.21 0.72 -1.97
C PRO A 270 -24.49 1.46 -0.85
N ILE A 271 -23.40 2.15 -1.22
CA ILE A 271 -22.78 3.19 -0.38
C ILE A 271 -23.48 4.52 -0.70
N VAL A 272 -24.05 5.16 0.31
CA VAL A 272 -24.81 6.42 0.18
C VAL A 272 -24.30 7.47 1.16
N TRP A 273 -24.61 8.72 0.85
CA TRP A 273 -24.31 9.87 1.69
C TRP A 273 -25.61 10.46 2.23
N GLU A 274 -25.72 10.60 3.55
CA GLU A 274 -26.92 11.07 4.22
C GLU A 274 -26.60 12.12 5.30
N GLU A 275 -27.56 12.99 5.59
CA GLU A 275 -27.52 13.91 6.73
C GLU A 275 -27.84 13.14 8.02
N VAL A 276 -26.82 12.48 8.57
CA VAL A 276 -26.91 11.70 9.82
C VAL A 276 -25.72 11.99 10.73
N ASP A 277 -25.89 11.80 12.03
CA ASP A 277 -24.81 12.08 12.98
C ASP A 277 -23.68 11.05 12.94
N LYS A 278 -23.98 9.79 12.68
CA LYS A 278 -23.00 8.71 12.68
C LYS A 278 -23.13 7.82 11.46
N GLY A 279 -21.99 7.37 10.94
CA GLY A 279 -21.96 6.35 9.89
C GLY A 279 -22.51 5.03 10.41
N TYR A 280 -23.25 4.32 9.58
CA TYR A 280 -23.84 3.03 9.92
C TYR A 280 -23.97 2.16 8.67
N TYR A 281 -24.30 0.88 8.88
CA TYR A 281 -24.64 -0.04 7.82
C TYR A 281 -25.80 -0.93 8.27
N ASN A 282 -26.53 -1.48 7.31
CA ASN A 282 -27.57 -2.49 7.53
C ASN A 282 -27.63 -3.43 6.31
N ASP A 283 -28.69 -4.24 6.24
CA ASP A 283 -28.93 -5.18 5.13
C ASP A 283 -29.30 -4.51 3.80
N GLN A 284 -29.46 -3.19 3.77
CA GLN A 284 -29.90 -2.41 2.61
C GLN A 284 -28.87 -1.39 2.10
N LYS A 285 -28.02 -0.82 2.96
CA LYS A 285 -27.09 0.26 2.61
C LYS A 285 -25.93 0.41 3.60
N ILE A 286 -24.86 1.05 3.12
CA ILE A 286 -23.77 1.63 3.91
C ILE A 286 -23.91 3.15 3.84
N VAL A 287 -23.95 3.81 4.99
CA VAL A 287 -24.17 5.26 5.06
C VAL A 287 -22.92 5.98 5.56
N ILE A 288 -22.44 6.92 4.76
CA ILE A 288 -21.42 7.90 5.11
C ILE A 288 -22.13 9.21 5.48
N PRO A 289 -21.91 9.77 6.68
CA PRO A 289 -22.43 11.09 7.05
C PRO A 289 -21.91 12.18 6.11
N ASN A 290 -22.76 13.14 5.72
CA ASN A 290 -22.34 14.30 4.93
C ASN A 290 -21.29 15.18 5.61
N LYS A 291 -21.15 15.10 6.95
CA LYS A 291 -20.06 15.78 7.68
C LYS A 291 -18.70 15.08 7.59
N ALA A 292 -18.67 13.80 7.20
CA ALA A 292 -17.43 13.04 7.07
C ALA A 292 -16.77 13.33 5.71
N ASN A 293 -16.07 14.46 5.63
CA ASN A 293 -15.61 15.07 4.38
C ASN A 293 -14.17 14.72 3.99
N TRP A 294 -13.49 13.89 4.77
CA TRP A 294 -12.07 13.61 4.59
C TRP A 294 -11.81 12.13 4.40
N VAL A 295 -10.91 11.80 3.48
CA VAL A 295 -10.32 10.48 3.36
C VAL A 295 -8.86 10.56 3.77
N LEU A 296 -8.53 9.96 4.91
CA LEU A 296 -7.17 9.73 5.33
C LEU A 296 -6.64 8.49 4.60
N THR A 297 -5.65 8.73 3.74
CA THR A 297 -4.91 7.71 3.00
C THR A 297 -3.59 7.39 3.70
N MET A 298 -3.22 6.11 3.78
CA MET A 298 -2.00 5.68 4.47
C MET A 298 -1.32 4.53 3.72
N THR A 299 0.01 4.58 3.59
CA THR A 299 0.82 3.51 2.98
C THR A 299 1.70 2.84 4.03
N MET A 300 2.01 1.57 3.86
CA MET A 300 2.99 0.87 4.70
C MET A 300 4.27 0.51 3.93
N PRO A 301 5.45 0.61 4.56
CA PRO A 301 6.70 0.22 3.93
C PRO A 301 6.84 -1.31 3.93
N LEU A 302 7.50 -1.83 2.91
CA LEU A 302 7.82 -3.26 2.81
C LEU A 302 9.23 -3.57 3.35
N PRO A 303 9.50 -4.79 3.84
CA PRO A 303 10.85 -5.26 4.17
C PRO A 303 11.73 -5.33 2.90
N GLU A 304 12.36 -4.22 2.53
CA GLU A 304 12.98 -3.99 1.22
C GLU A 304 14.05 -5.03 0.85
N ASP A 305 14.98 -5.28 1.78
CA ASP A 305 16.10 -6.19 1.54
C ASP A 305 15.62 -7.64 1.36
N ARG A 306 14.63 -8.05 2.17
CA ARG A 306 13.96 -9.33 2.01
C ARG A 306 13.22 -9.40 0.67
N PHE A 307 12.56 -8.31 0.28
CA PHE A 307 11.69 -8.27 -0.90
C PHE A 307 12.50 -8.46 -2.20
N LYS A 308 13.73 -7.92 -2.28
CA LYS A 308 14.67 -8.17 -3.40
C LYS A 308 15.22 -9.60 -3.48
N ARG A 309 14.99 -10.42 -2.45
CA ARG A 309 15.42 -11.83 -2.35
C ARG A 309 14.25 -12.79 -2.21
N SER A 310 13.03 -12.30 -2.47
CA SER A 310 11.80 -13.05 -2.26
C SER A 310 11.24 -13.48 -3.59
N LEU A 311 11.04 -14.79 -3.72
CA LEU A 311 10.26 -15.37 -4.80
C LEU A 311 8.96 -15.90 -4.20
N GLY A 312 7.88 -15.81 -4.95
CA GLY A 312 6.61 -16.41 -4.58
C GLY A 312 5.60 -16.24 -5.70
N TRP A 313 4.97 -17.34 -6.10
CA TRP A 313 3.70 -17.21 -6.81
C TRP A 313 2.68 -16.68 -5.79
N SER A 314 1.69 -15.88 -6.18
CA SER A 314 0.67 -15.41 -5.22
C SER A 314 1.21 -14.56 -4.05
N CYS A 315 2.08 -13.59 -4.37
CA CYS A 315 2.78 -12.69 -3.46
C CYS A 315 3.82 -13.37 -2.57
N ASP A 316 4.83 -12.59 -2.22
CA ASP A 316 5.96 -13.04 -1.44
C ASP A 316 5.79 -12.73 0.07
N ALA A 317 6.71 -13.21 0.92
CA ALA A 317 6.63 -13.01 2.37
C ALA A 317 6.68 -11.53 2.81
N SER A 318 7.46 -10.69 2.11
CA SER A 318 7.53 -9.25 2.39
C SER A 318 6.20 -8.57 2.11
N SER A 319 5.52 -8.95 1.03
CA SER A 319 4.17 -8.48 0.76
C SER A 319 3.18 -8.95 1.82
N MET A 320 3.25 -10.23 2.20
CA MET A 320 2.27 -10.85 3.11
C MET A 320 2.30 -10.28 4.52
N ILE A 321 3.47 -9.89 5.05
CA ILE A 321 3.54 -9.32 6.41
C ILE A 321 2.85 -7.95 6.52
N ALA A 322 2.79 -7.19 5.42
CA ALA A 322 2.19 -5.85 5.43
C ALA A 322 0.66 -5.88 5.54
N TYR A 323 -0.02 -6.90 5.00
CA TYR A 323 -1.49 -6.94 4.99
C TYR A 323 -2.12 -7.04 6.38
N PRO A 324 -1.73 -7.99 7.27
CA PRO A 324 -2.26 -8.05 8.63
C PRO A 324 -1.94 -6.81 9.45
N GLN A 325 -0.75 -6.24 9.23
CA GLN A 325 -0.29 -5.04 9.93
C GLN A 325 -1.12 -3.82 9.54
N VAL A 326 -1.47 -3.68 8.26
CA VAL A 326 -2.37 -2.63 7.78
C VAL A 326 -3.72 -2.69 8.49
N ALA A 327 -4.33 -3.88 8.58
CA ALA A 327 -5.62 -4.05 9.24
C ALA A 327 -5.54 -3.65 10.72
N PHE A 328 -4.48 -4.09 11.40
CA PHE A 328 -4.24 -3.79 12.81
C PHE A 328 -4.01 -2.28 13.06
N ASN A 329 -3.17 -1.66 12.24
CA ASN A 329 -2.87 -0.24 12.34
C ASN A 329 -4.07 0.63 11.95
N GLY A 330 -4.87 0.21 10.97
CA GLY A 330 -6.13 0.88 10.63
C GLY A 330 -7.12 0.91 11.80
N GLY A 331 -7.24 -0.20 12.54
CA GLY A 331 -8.05 -0.26 13.78
C GLY A 331 -7.55 0.68 14.88
N ARG A 332 -6.23 0.85 15.02
CA ARG A 332 -5.62 1.82 15.94
C ARG A 332 -5.92 3.26 15.55
N VAL A 333 -5.84 3.61 14.27
CA VAL A 333 -6.20 4.95 13.76
C VAL A 333 -7.68 5.25 14.00
N GLN A 334 -8.58 4.30 13.72
CA GLN A 334 -10.01 4.47 14.03
C GLN A 334 -10.25 4.69 15.52
N THR A 335 -9.58 3.92 16.38
CA THR A 335 -9.67 4.02 17.83
C THR A 335 -9.19 5.38 18.33
N PHE A 336 -8.09 5.87 17.77
CA PHE A 336 -7.55 7.19 18.09
C PHE A 336 -8.53 8.31 17.71
N LEU A 337 -9.07 8.29 16.48
CA LEU A 337 -10.07 9.28 16.04
C LEU A 337 -11.31 9.27 16.95
N LYS A 338 -11.80 8.08 17.29
CA LYS A 338 -12.94 7.92 18.21
C LYS A 338 -12.65 8.44 19.61
N ALA A 339 -11.43 8.22 20.11
CA ALA A 339 -10.99 8.76 21.40
C ALA A 339 -10.93 10.31 21.40
N LEU A 340 -10.63 10.92 20.26
CA LEU A 340 -10.69 12.38 20.09
C LEU A 340 -12.12 12.93 19.94
N GLY A 341 -13.13 12.05 19.85
CA GLY A 341 -14.53 12.42 19.63
C GLY A 341 -14.92 12.56 18.15
N TYR A 342 -14.13 12.00 17.23
CA TYR A 342 -14.37 11.96 15.79
C TYR A 342 -14.67 10.55 15.30
N GLN A 343 -15.23 10.42 14.11
CA GLN A 343 -15.50 9.14 13.48
C GLN A 343 -14.35 8.75 12.57
N GLY A 344 -13.96 7.47 12.64
CA GLY A 344 -13.16 6.81 11.61
C GLY A 344 -13.97 5.66 11.03
N LEU A 345 -14.35 5.79 9.76
CA LEU A 345 -15.14 4.82 9.02
C LEU A 345 -14.25 4.05 8.05
N GLY A 346 -14.15 2.74 8.29
CA GLY A 346 -13.25 1.87 7.56
C GLY A 346 -11.77 2.14 7.87
N GLY A 347 -10.88 1.93 6.90
CA GLY A 347 -9.43 2.11 7.09
C GLY A 347 -8.58 0.86 6.87
N ASP A 348 -9.19 -0.24 6.44
CA ASP A 348 -8.46 -1.42 5.93
C ASP A 348 -8.39 -1.40 4.39
N MET A 349 -7.66 -2.34 3.81
CA MET A 349 -7.63 -2.57 2.37
C MET A 349 -9.02 -2.98 1.85
N ALA A 350 -9.29 -2.60 0.60
CA ALA A 350 -10.52 -2.90 -0.16
C ALA A 350 -11.84 -2.24 0.31
N MET A 351 -11.87 -1.36 1.31
CA MET A 351 -13.15 -0.86 1.85
C MET A 351 -13.92 0.09 0.90
N TRP A 352 -13.33 1.22 0.52
CA TRP A 352 -14.09 2.31 -0.11
C TRP A 352 -14.03 2.39 -1.63
N GLY A 353 -13.01 1.84 -2.28
CA GLY A 353 -12.76 1.96 -3.74
C GLY A 353 -11.30 1.64 -4.06
N PRO A 354 -10.79 1.69 -5.30
CA PRO A 354 -9.43 1.21 -5.63
C PRO A 354 -8.30 1.97 -4.93
N GLY A 355 -7.41 1.29 -4.20
CA GLY A 355 -6.38 1.93 -3.36
C GLY A 355 -5.51 2.95 -4.09
N GLY A 356 -4.92 2.55 -5.23
CA GLY A 356 -4.04 3.44 -6.01
C GLY A 356 -4.73 4.71 -6.51
N ALA A 357 -6.06 4.70 -6.72
CA ALA A 357 -6.78 5.91 -7.09
C ALA A 357 -6.83 6.91 -5.92
N PHE A 358 -7.07 6.43 -4.70
CA PHE A 358 -7.06 7.27 -3.50
C PHE A 358 -5.66 7.80 -3.18
N GLY A 359 -4.62 6.98 -3.29
CA GLY A 359 -3.25 7.41 -3.02
C GLY A 359 -2.70 8.41 -4.03
N VAL A 360 -2.99 8.24 -5.32
CA VAL A 360 -2.64 9.22 -6.34
C VAL A 360 -3.36 10.55 -6.10
N MET A 361 -4.65 10.50 -5.78
CA MET A 361 -5.48 11.69 -5.58
C MET A 361 -5.16 12.43 -4.28
N SER A 362 -4.67 11.73 -3.26
CA SER A 362 -4.19 12.32 -2.01
C SER A 362 -2.72 12.75 -2.08
N GLY A 363 -2.01 12.51 -3.18
CA GLY A 363 -0.61 12.92 -3.31
C GLY A 363 0.40 12.01 -2.61
N LEU A 364 0.05 10.77 -2.31
CA LEU A 364 1.01 9.78 -1.81
C LEU A 364 1.95 9.27 -2.90
N SER A 365 1.50 9.30 -4.15
CA SER A 365 2.06 8.50 -5.25
C SER A 365 1.66 9.02 -6.63
N GLU A 366 2.30 8.48 -7.67
CA GLU A 366 1.85 8.57 -9.06
C GLU A 366 1.50 7.18 -9.60
N GLN A 367 0.63 7.09 -10.61
CA GLN A 367 0.36 5.80 -11.27
C GLN A 367 1.58 5.36 -12.10
N GLY A 368 2.09 4.15 -11.82
CA GLY A 368 3.11 3.48 -12.61
C GLY A 368 2.54 2.56 -13.70
N ARG A 369 3.43 2.03 -14.56
CA ARG A 369 3.07 1.14 -15.68
C ARG A 369 2.29 -0.12 -15.28
N VAL A 370 2.48 -0.59 -14.06
CA VAL A 370 1.83 -1.80 -13.54
C VAL A 370 0.37 -1.59 -13.13
N ALA A 371 -0.22 -0.43 -13.46
CA ALA A 371 -1.54 0.02 -12.97
C ALA A 371 -1.64 0.10 -11.43
N ASN A 372 -0.49 0.17 -10.77
CA ASN A 372 -0.35 0.41 -9.33
C ASN A 372 0.31 1.77 -9.10
N GLU A 373 0.32 2.21 -7.87
CA GLU A 373 0.92 3.48 -7.47
C GLU A 373 2.39 3.32 -7.06
N ILE A 374 3.19 4.38 -7.27
CA ILE A 374 4.60 4.44 -6.93
C ILE A 374 4.84 5.73 -6.13
N SER A 375 5.35 5.61 -4.91
CA SER A 375 5.66 6.75 -4.05
C SER A 375 6.98 7.41 -4.46
N PRO A 376 7.13 8.75 -4.43
CA PRO A 376 8.43 9.39 -4.64
C PRO A 376 9.45 9.12 -3.53
N LYS A 377 9.01 8.69 -2.35
CA LYS A 377 9.89 8.48 -1.19
C LYS A 377 10.24 7.02 -0.97
N TYR A 378 9.30 6.12 -1.23
CA TYR A 378 9.48 4.68 -1.00
C TYR A 378 9.35 3.85 -2.28
N GLY A 379 8.98 4.47 -3.40
CA GLY A 379 8.91 3.78 -4.66
C GLY A 379 7.77 2.78 -4.74
N SER A 380 8.05 1.65 -5.39
CA SER A 380 7.20 0.45 -5.36
C SER A 380 7.35 -0.36 -4.07
N ALA A 381 8.21 0.02 -3.13
CA ALA A 381 8.44 -0.70 -1.87
C ALA A 381 7.42 -0.34 -0.78
N THR A 382 6.16 -0.12 -1.18
CA THR A 382 5.05 0.13 -0.27
C THR A 382 3.88 -0.77 -0.59
N LYS A 383 3.09 -1.09 0.43
CA LYS A 383 1.76 -1.68 0.25
C LYS A 383 0.69 -0.74 0.73
N GLY A 384 -0.42 -0.84 0.01
CA GLY A 384 -1.65 -0.16 0.33
C GLY A 384 -1.68 1.31 -0.10
N SER A 385 -2.90 1.77 -0.24
CA SER A 385 -3.35 3.11 0.13
C SER A 385 -4.61 2.84 0.93
N ASN A 386 -4.44 2.60 2.23
CA ASN A 386 -5.56 2.42 3.16
C ASN A 386 -6.35 3.69 3.15
N ARG A 387 -7.67 3.61 3.01
CA ARG A 387 -8.53 4.79 2.97
C ARG A 387 -9.51 4.69 4.12
N LEU A 388 -9.43 5.66 5.02
CA LEU A 388 -10.33 5.83 6.15
C LEU A 388 -11.11 7.12 5.95
N VAL A 389 -12.42 7.05 6.01
CA VAL A 389 -13.28 8.24 5.95
C VAL A 389 -13.44 8.80 7.36
N CYS A 390 -13.28 10.10 7.55
CA CYS A 390 -13.45 10.75 8.86
C CYS A 390 -14.07 12.14 8.78
N ASP A 391 -14.54 12.63 9.94
CA ASP A 391 -15.11 13.96 10.15
C ASP A 391 -14.16 14.91 10.91
N LEU A 392 -12.90 14.51 11.14
CA LEU A 392 -11.85 15.38 11.70
C LEU A 392 -11.42 16.43 10.65
N PRO A 393 -11.59 17.75 10.89
CA PRO A 393 -11.12 18.79 9.98
C PRO A 393 -9.62 18.70 9.76
N MET A 394 -9.18 18.62 8.50
CA MET A 394 -7.77 18.48 8.14
C MET A 394 -7.45 19.31 6.91
N VAL A 395 -6.20 19.76 6.77
CA VAL A 395 -5.71 20.32 5.51
C VAL A 395 -5.52 19.19 4.50
N PRO A 396 -6.16 19.25 3.32
CA PRO A 396 -5.97 18.26 2.28
C PRO A 396 -4.59 18.35 1.63
N THR A 397 -4.05 17.19 1.24
CA THR A 397 -2.81 17.07 0.48
C THR A 397 -3.11 16.98 -1.01
N LYS A 398 -2.26 17.61 -1.81
CA LYS A 398 -2.46 17.72 -3.26
C LYS A 398 -1.85 16.55 -4.02
N PRO A 399 -2.43 16.16 -5.16
CA PRO A 399 -1.75 15.29 -6.12
C PRO A 399 -0.35 15.80 -6.45
N ILE A 400 0.54 14.90 -6.88
CA ILE A 400 1.97 15.20 -7.08
C ILE A 400 2.45 14.86 -8.49
N ASP A 401 3.58 15.43 -8.87
CA ASP A 401 4.36 15.10 -10.06
C ASP A 401 5.84 14.93 -9.67
N ALA A 402 6.32 13.69 -9.76
CA ALA A 402 7.72 13.31 -9.57
C ALA A 402 8.32 12.75 -10.88
N GLY A 403 7.64 12.90 -12.01
CA GLY A 403 8.01 12.35 -13.31
C GLY A 403 7.92 10.83 -13.43
N ILE A 404 7.32 10.14 -12.45
CA ILE A 404 7.26 8.67 -12.43
C ILE A 404 6.35 8.15 -13.54
N HIS A 405 5.16 8.76 -13.70
CA HIS A 405 4.24 8.38 -14.76
C HIS A 405 4.87 8.57 -16.15
N LYS A 406 5.58 9.68 -16.34
CA LYS A 406 6.29 9.98 -17.59
C LYS A 406 7.45 9.03 -17.86
N PHE A 407 8.23 8.69 -16.83
CA PHE A 407 9.32 7.71 -16.94
C PHE A 407 8.83 6.33 -17.38
N CYS A 408 7.63 5.95 -16.94
CA CYS A 408 7.02 4.70 -17.33
C CYS A 408 6.85 4.56 -18.84
N GLU A 409 6.67 5.64 -19.61
CA GLU A 409 6.51 5.61 -21.08
C GLU A 409 7.68 4.93 -21.78
N THR A 410 8.91 5.17 -21.32
CA THR A 410 10.13 4.65 -21.94
C THR A 410 10.73 3.46 -21.20
N CYS A 411 10.42 3.27 -19.91
CA CYS A 411 11.08 2.27 -19.06
C CYS A 411 10.71 0.82 -19.43
N GLY A 412 9.46 0.41 -19.25
CA GLY A 412 8.98 -0.93 -19.63
C GLY A 412 9.69 -2.14 -18.99
N ILE A 413 10.57 -1.99 -18.00
CA ILE A 413 11.29 -3.13 -17.40
C ILE A 413 10.31 -4.13 -16.77
N CYS A 414 9.26 -3.63 -16.12
CA CYS A 414 8.22 -4.49 -15.55
C CYS A 414 7.53 -5.38 -16.60
N THR A 415 7.41 -4.95 -17.86
CA THR A 415 6.82 -5.78 -18.92
C THR A 415 7.75 -6.89 -19.37
N THR A 416 9.08 -6.70 -19.28
CA THR A 416 10.06 -7.72 -19.70
C THR A 416 10.23 -8.82 -18.66
N VAL A 417 10.04 -8.52 -17.38
CA VAL A 417 10.17 -9.49 -16.27
C VAL A 417 8.85 -10.14 -15.88
N CYS A 418 7.73 -9.75 -16.49
CA CYS A 418 6.42 -10.29 -16.18
C CYS A 418 6.27 -11.70 -16.78
N PRO A 419 6.18 -12.77 -15.96
CA PRO A 419 6.13 -14.14 -16.47
C PRO A 419 4.86 -14.42 -17.28
N SER A 420 3.79 -13.67 -17.03
CA SER A 420 2.47 -13.90 -17.63
C SER A 420 2.02 -12.85 -18.64
N ASN A 421 2.90 -11.91 -19.01
CA ASN A 421 2.58 -10.83 -19.95
C ASN A 421 1.27 -10.11 -19.60
N ALA A 422 1.04 -9.88 -18.30
CA ALA A 422 -0.16 -9.24 -17.77
C ALA A 422 -0.14 -7.71 -17.90
N ILE A 423 1.06 -7.12 -17.95
CA ILE A 423 1.26 -5.67 -17.92
C ILE A 423 1.17 -5.10 -19.33
N GLN A 424 0.44 -3.99 -19.49
CA GLN A 424 0.29 -3.30 -20.76
C GLN A 424 1.63 -2.85 -21.36
N VAL A 425 1.85 -3.26 -22.61
CA VAL A 425 2.90 -2.75 -23.48
C VAL A 425 2.39 -1.54 -24.25
N GLY A 426 3.25 -0.54 -24.47
CA GLY A 426 2.90 0.67 -25.22
C GLY A 426 2.40 1.84 -24.35
N PRO A 427 1.77 2.87 -24.95
CA PRO A 427 1.29 4.07 -24.25
C PRO A 427 0.06 3.78 -23.37
N PRO A 428 -0.27 4.65 -22.39
CA PRO A 428 -1.48 4.52 -21.58
C PRO A 428 -2.77 4.52 -22.42
N GLN A 429 -3.87 3.99 -21.86
CA GLN A 429 -5.15 3.81 -22.54
C GLN A 429 -6.33 4.31 -21.69
N TRP A 430 -7.35 4.87 -22.34
CA TRP A 430 -8.61 5.29 -21.71
C TRP A 430 -9.49 4.13 -21.22
N SER A 431 -9.31 2.96 -21.83
CA SER A 431 -9.97 1.69 -21.50
C SER A 431 -9.23 0.56 -22.20
N ASN A 432 -9.23 -0.64 -21.63
CA ASN A 432 -8.87 -1.88 -22.32
C ASN A 432 -10.09 -2.80 -22.53
N ASN A 433 -11.30 -2.28 -22.31
CA ASN A 433 -12.60 -2.96 -22.39
C ASN A 433 -12.71 -4.24 -21.55
N ARG A 434 -11.84 -4.41 -20.54
CA ARG A 434 -12.00 -5.47 -19.54
C ARG A 434 -12.87 -4.99 -18.40
N TRP A 435 -13.67 -5.89 -17.88
CA TRP A 435 -14.55 -5.66 -16.72
C TRP A 435 -13.75 -5.25 -15.47
N ASP A 436 -12.51 -5.73 -15.33
CA ASP A 436 -11.63 -5.47 -14.19
C ASP A 436 -10.86 -4.14 -14.27
N ASN A 437 -11.18 -3.29 -15.26
CA ASN A 437 -10.52 -2.02 -15.51
C ASN A 437 -11.53 -0.88 -15.73
N THR A 438 -11.53 0.10 -14.83
CA THR A 438 -12.39 1.28 -14.88
C THR A 438 -12.04 2.23 -16.04
N PRO A 439 -12.97 2.58 -16.96
CA PRO A 439 -12.75 3.63 -17.96
C PRO A 439 -12.78 5.04 -17.34
N GLY A 440 -12.48 6.07 -18.13
CA GLY A 440 -12.58 7.48 -17.70
C GLY A 440 -11.27 8.11 -17.21
N TYR A 441 -10.15 7.40 -17.33
CA TYR A 441 -8.81 7.98 -17.16
C TYR A 441 -7.83 7.41 -18.17
N LEU A 442 -6.86 8.22 -18.61
CA LEU A 442 -5.76 7.80 -19.47
C LEU A 442 -4.63 7.26 -18.61
N GLY A 443 -4.56 5.94 -18.46
CA GLY A 443 -3.55 5.31 -17.62
C GLY A 443 -3.14 3.93 -18.11
N TYR A 444 -2.13 3.37 -17.47
CA TYR A 444 -1.69 2.01 -17.77
C TYR A 444 -2.65 0.99 -17.19
N ARG A 445 -2.86 -0.10 -17.92
CA ARG A 445 -3.78 -1.18 -17.54
C ARG A 445 -3.01 -2.44 -17.18
N LEU A 446 -3.63 -3.22 -16.29
CA LEU A 446 -3.17 -4.55 -15.95
C LEU A 446 -4.26 -5.56 -16.33
N ASN A 447 -3.87 -6.63 -17.00
CA ASN A 447 -4.75 -7.78 -17.18
C ASN A 447 -4.69 -8.63 -15.91
N TRP A 448 -5.65 -8.40 -15.01
CA TRP A 448 -5.71 -9.13 -13.74
C TRP A 448 -5.95 -10.63 -13.95
N GLY A 449 -6.67 -10.99 -15.02
CA GLY A 449 -6.86 -12.37 -15.48
C GLY A 449 -5.57 -13.11 -15.81
N ARG A 450 -4.51 -12.40 -16.22
CA ARG A 450 -3.19 -13.01 -16.49
C ARG A 450 -2.22 -12.86 -15.33
N CYS A 451 -2.42 -11.88 -14.45
CA CYS A 451 -1.48 -11.61 -13.37
C CYS A 451 -1.35 -12.84 -12.46
N VAL A 452 -0.12 -13.15 -12.01
CA VAL A 452 0.16 -14.25 -11.06
C VAL A 452 0.52 -13.74 -9.66
N LEU A 453 0.37 -12.42 -9.45
CA LEU A 453 0.66 -11.71 -8.20
C LEU A 453 2.09 -11.92 -7.65
N CYS A 454 3.06 -12.26 -8.50
CA CYS A 454 4.43 -12.59 -8.09
C CYS A 454 5.31 -11.42 -7.65
N THR A 455 4.82 -10.18 -7.71
CA THR A 455 5.53 -8.95 -7.31
C THR A 455 6.87 -8.65 -8.00
N ASN A 456 7.30 -9.43 -9.00
CA ASN A 456 8.48 -9.14 -9.85
C ASN A 456 8.45 -7.71 -10.42
N CYS A 457 7.27 -7.25 -10.82
CA CYS A 457 7.12 -5.91 -11.38
C CYS A 457 7.39 -4.79 -10.37
N GLU A 458 7.27 -5.07 -9.06
CA GLU A 458 7.62 -4.16 -7.98
C GLU A 458 9.13 -4.22 -7.71
N THR A 459 9.71 -5.41 -7.57
CA THR A 459 11.12 -5.63 -7.17
C THR A 459 12.13 -5.19 -8.24
N TYR A 460 11.79 -5.35 -9.53
CA TYR A 460 12.61 -4.88 -10.66
C TYR A 460 12.29 -3.44 -11.10
N CYS A 461 11.38 -2.76 -10.41
CA CYS A 461 11.10 -1.37 -10.73
C CYS A 461 12.36 -0.52 -10.41
N PRO A 462 12.80 0.39 -11.31
CA PRO A 462 13.92 1.30 -11.01
C PRO A 462 13.62 2.27 -9.85
N PHE A 463 12.33 2.47 -9.57
CA PHE A 463 11.90 3.20 -8.40
C PHE A 463 11.79 2.31 -7.17
N PHE A 464 12.14 1.03 -7.20
CA PHE A 464 12.10 0.19 -6.01
C PHE A 464 13.10 0.70 -4.97
N ASN A 465 12.59 0.93 -3.75
CA ASN A 465 13.33 1.52 -2.64
C ASN A 465 13.90 2.91 -2.97
N MET A 466 13.09 3.92 -2.68
CA MET A 466 13.49 5.32 -2.83
C MET A 466 14.12 5.94 -1.58
N THR A 467 14.43 5.16 -0.53
CA THR A 467 15.06 5.70 0.69
C THR A 467 16.40 6.37 0.37
N ASN A 468 16.64 7.51 1.02
CA ASN A 468 17.65 8.53 0.68
C ASN A 468 19.14 8.11 0.88
N GLY A 469 19.52 6.88 0.53
CA GLY A 469 20.85 6.34 0.79
C GLY A 469 21.99 7.01 0.01
N SER A 470 21.70 7.69 -1.12
CA SER A 470 22.73 8.40 -1.90
C SER A 470 22.17 9.61 -2.65
N LEU A 471 22.87 10.75 -2.55
CA LEU A 471 22.55 12.01 -3.23
C LEU A 471 22.41 11.84 -4.76
N ILE A 472 23.18 10.92 -5.35
CA ILE A 472 23.15 10.67 -6.80
C ILE A 472 21.77 10.19 -7.27
N HIS A 473 21.07 9.37 -6.47
CA HIS A 473 19.74 8.91 -6.85
C HIS A 473 18.74 10.07 -6.88
N ASN A 474 18.87 11.06 -5.98
CA ASN A 474 18.02 12.25 -6.02
C ASN A 474 18.32 13.16 -7.21
N VAL A 475 19.58 13.25 -7.66
CA VAL A 475 19.96 13.98 -8.90
C VAL A 475 19.43 13.29 -10.15
N VAL A 476 19.57 11.96 -10.23
CA VAL A 476 19.00 11.17 -11.34
C VAL A 476 17.49 11.35 -11.38
N ARG A 477 16.81 11.25 -10.23
CA ARG A 477 15.36 11.41 -10.13
C ARG A 477 14.88 12.81 -10.48
N SER A 478 15.59 13.86 -10.03
CA SER A 478 15.25 15.22 -10.45
C SER A 478 15.42 15.41 -11.96
N THR A 479 16.41 14.73 -12.56
CA THR A 479 16.60 14.74 -14.01
C THR A 479 15.47 13.98 -14.72
N VAL A 480 15.04 12.84 -14.19
CA VAL A 480 13.85 12.11 -14.68
C VAL A 480 12.60 12.97 -14.60
N ALA A 481 12.41 13.71 -13.50
CA ALA A 481 11.27 14.60 -13.28
C ALA A 481 11.26 15.82 -14.20
N ALA A 482 12.44 16.38 -14.51
CA ALA A 482 12.55 17.62 -15.28
C ALA A 482 12.82 17.41 -16.78
N THR A 483 13.50 16.32 -17.15
CA THR A 483 14.15 16.16 -18.46
C THR A 483 13.93 14.75 -19.03
N PRO A 484 12.71 14.45 -19.56
CA PRO A 484 12.34 13.10 -20.01
C PRO A 484 13.18 12.52 -21.15
N VAL A 485 13.92 13.35 -21.90
CA VAL A 485 14.79 12.90 -23.00
C VAL A 485 15.89 11.93 -22.53
N PHE A 486 16.26 11.95 -21.25
CA PHE A 486 17.24 11.02 -20.68
C PHE A 486 16.64 9.73 -20.13
N ASN A 487 15.31 9.55 -20.17
CA ASN A 487 14.68 8.40 -19.52
C ASN A 487 15.15 7.05 -20.08
N SER A 488 15.36 6.96 -21.40
CA SER A 488 15.92 5.75 -22.04
C SER A 488 17.36 5.46 -21.60
N PHE A 489 18.17 6.49 -21.35
CA PHE A 489 19.52 6.34 -20.81
C PHE A 489 19.48 5.79 -19.38
N PHE A 490 18.64 6.35 -18.52
CA PHE A 490 18.50 5.87 -17.14
C PHE A 490 17.91 4.47 -17.05
N ARG A 491 16.98 4.10 -17.95
CA ARG A 491 16.53 2.71 -18.11
C ARG A 491 17.71 1.78 -18.43
N GLN A 492 18.59 2.17 -19.35
CA GLN A 492 19.76 1.35 -19.71
C GLN A 492 20.75 1.23 -18.54
N MET A 493 20.91 2.30 -17.75
CA MET A 493 21.72 2.24 -16.53
C MET A 493 21.18 1.20 -15.54
N GLU A 494 19.87 1.15 -15.32
CA GLU A 494 19.26 0.15 -14.43
C GLU A 494 19.66 -1.28 -14.86
N HIS A 495 19.54 -1.57 -16.15
CA HIS A 495 19.93 -2.86 -16.71
C HIS A 495 21.42 -3.16 -16.49
N THR A 496 22.30 -2.16 -16.63
CA THR A 496 23.75 -2.32 -16.45
C THR A 496 24.15 -2.50 -14.98
N PHE A 497 23.49 -1.80 -14.05
CA PHE A 497 23.83 -1.87 -12.62
C PHE A 497 23.14 -3.01 -11.88
N GLY A 498 22.05 -3.57 -12.43
CA GLY A 498 21.39 -4.75 -11.86
C GLY A 498 20.78 -4.50 -10.48
N TYR A 499 20.06 -3.38 -10.30
CA TYR A 499 19.46 -3.04 -9.00
C TYR A 499 18.19 -3.82 -8.64
N GLY A 500 17.69 -4.69 -9.53
CA GLY A 500 16.52 -5.54 -9.31
C GLY A 500 16.74 -6.64 -8.26
N MET A 501 16.18 -7.83 -8.49
CA MET A 501 16.39 -8.96 -7.59
C MET A 501 17.87 -9.33 -7.45
N LYS A 502 18.24 -9.87 -6.28
CA LYS A 502 19.59 -10.34 -6.00
C LYS A 502 19.78 -11.77 -6.48
N ASP A 503 21.00 -12.07 -6.95
CA ASP A 503 21.37 -13.41 -7.44
C ASP A 503 21.36 -14.46 -6.31
N ASP A 504 21.96 -14.12 -5.15
CA ASP A 504 21.91 -14.97 -3.96
C ASP A 504 20.69 -14.62 -3.09
N LEU A 505 19.65 -15.44 -3.23
CA LEU A 505 18.41 -15.32 -2.46
C LEU A 505 18.59 -15.75 -1.00
N ASN A 506 19.53 -16.65 -0.71
CA ASN A 506 19.71 -17.26 0.61
C ASN A 506 20.60 -16.44 1.54
N ASP A 507 21.45 -15.57 1.00
CA ASP A 507 22.33 -14.68 1.78
C ASP A 507 21.57 -13.82 2.80
N TRP A 508 20.28 -13.55 2.59
CA TRP A 508 19.43 -12.86 3.55
C TRP A 508 19.46 -13.51 4.95
N TRP A 509 19.44 -14.84 5.01
CA TRP A 509 19.42 -15.59 6.27
C TRP A 509 20.71 -15.47 7.07
N ASN A 510 21.81 -15.05 6.44
CA ASN A 510 23.13 -14.94 7.05
C ASN A 510 23.46 -13.52 7.51
N GLN A 511 22.53 -12.58 7.35
CA GLN A 511 22.70 -11.18 7.67
C GLN A 511 21.88 -10.76 8.90
N SER A 512 22.41 -9.78 9.63
CA SER A 512 21.63 -9.07 10.63
C SER A 512 20.81 -7.97 9.96
N HIS A 513 19.51 -7.92 10.26
CA HIS A 513 18.57 -6.98 9.67
C HIS A 513 18.18 -5.91 10.68
N LYS A 514 17.96 -4.69 10.20
CA LYS A 514 17.32 -3.66 11.03
C LYS A 514 15.86 -4.05 11.27
N PRO A 515 15.31 -3.80 12.46
CA PRO A 515 13.88 -3.87 12.68
C PRO A 515 13.16 -3.01 11.63
N TRP A 516 12.08 -3.58 11.11
CA TRP A 516 11.18 -2.92 10.17
C TRP A 516 10.46 -1.73 10.82
#